data_AF-A0ABD2NBJ8-F1
#
_entry.id   AF-A0ABD2NBJ8-F1
#
_cell.length_a   1.000
_cell.length_b   1.000
_cell.length_c   1.000
_cell.angle_alpha   90.00
_cell.angle_beta   90.00
_cell.angle_gamma   90.00
#
_symmetry.space_group_name_H-M   'P 1'
#
loop_
_entity.id
_entity.type
_entity.pdbx_description
1 polymer ?
#
loop_
_entity_poly.entity_id
_entity_poly.type
_entity_poly.pdbx_seq_one_letter_code
_entity_poly.pdbx_strand_id
1 'polypeptide(L)'
;MICFNKCSATIDINVPELEYLANHLTLDECRKLIAAAHFTNFELPNALSEAELRISKDLSCFELLVHWNSSPGEGKGRSHEVLGHRLRQLGKFQLADWLGRTVFQKIGQDLEKALDEGLKSSSSDTFTLEPLVELPTVPYEDPTEWTPMDSILFAILSVLIVTSVGACLIVCYSRVRQRLRKRSPNIYRRVDLSDNSSSESEEKFDVRDISMYSESTPIYLKSEKAS
;
A
#
# COMPACT_ATOMS: atom_id res chain seq x y z
N MET A 1 23.55 -3.58 4.93
CA MET A 1 22.37 -4.14 5.61
C MET A 1 21.82 -3.05 6.52
N ILE A 2 20.85 -2.28 6.03
CA ILE A 2 20.23 -1.19 6.80
C ILE A 2 19.13 -1.84 7.64
N CYS A 3 19.37 -1.97 8.94
CA CYS A 3 18.31 -2.34 9.87
C CYS A 3 17.34 -1.15 9.94
N PHE A 4 16.25 -1.21 9.18
CA PHE A 4 15.05 -0.46 9.52
C PHE A 4 14.56 -1.01 10.86
N ASN A 5 15.10 -0.48 11.94
CA ASN A 5 14.50 -0.63 13.25
C ASN A 5 13.11 -0.01 13.09
N LYS A 6 12.06 -0.83 13.13
CA LYS A 6 10.68 -0.36 13.13
C LYS A 6 10.52 0.49 14.39
N CYS A 7 10.78 1.78 14.28
CA CYS A 7 10.29 2.75 15.24
C CYS A 7 8.78 2.76 15.09
N SER A 8 8.12 1.85 15.81
CA SER A 8 6.70 1.99 16.11
C SER A 8 6.58 3.15 17.10
N ALA A 9 6.60 4.37 16.56
CA ALA A 9 6.05 5.52 17.25
C ALA A 9 4.54 5.33 17.27
N THR A 10 4.09 4.43 18.13
CA THR A 10 2.67 4.17 18.35
C THR A 10 2.16 5.30 19.21
N ILE A 11 1.32 6.13 18.61
CA ILE A 11 0.71 7.25 19.30
C ILE A 11 -0.53 6.73 19.99
N ASP A 12 -0.45 6.60 21.31
CA ASP A 12 -1.55 6.14 22.14
C ASP A 12 -2.66 7.19 22.18
N ILE A 13 -3.91 6.71 22.19
CA ILE A 13 -5.07 7.56 22.43
C ILE A 13 -5.13 7.92 23.92
N ASN A 14 -5.42 9.18 24.20
CA ASN A 14 -5.61 9.69 25.55
C ASN A 14 -7.06 9.53 26.04
N VAL A 15 -7.25 9.48 27.36
CA VAL A 15 -8.57 9.39 28.01
C VAL A 15 -9.58 10.45 27.54
N PRO A 16 -9.26 11.76 27.45
CA PRO A 16 -10.21 12.77 26.98
C PRO A 16 -10.64 12.58 25.52
N GLU A 17 -9.78 11.98 24.69
CA GLU A 17 -10.14 11.67 23.30
C GLU A 17 -11.15 10.52 23.25
N LEU A 18 -10.98 9.49 24.09
CA LEU A 18 -11.96 8.41 24.24
C LEU A 18 -13.30 8.93 24.77
N GLU A 19 -13.27 9.85 25.74
CA GLU A 19 -14.48 10.48 26.26
C GLU A 19 -15.21 11.27 25.17
N TYR A 20 -14.47 12.04 24.37
CA TYR A 20 -15.05 12.75 23.24
C TYR A 20 -15.68 11.79 22.23
N LEU A 21 -14.99 10.70 21.87
CA LEU A 21 -15.55 9.66 20.99
C LEU A 21 -16.84 9.08 21.58
N ALA A 22 -16.84 8.75 22.87
CA ALA A 22 -17.98 8.17 23.56
C ALA A 22 -19.21 9.09 23.54
N ASN A 23 -19.01 10.40 23.65
CA ASN A 23 -20.08 11.39 23.61
C ASN A 23 -20.66 11.63 22.21
N HIS A 24 -19.93 11.26 21.14
CA HIS A 24 -20.34 11.46 19.75
C HIS A 24 -20.77 10.18 19.03
N LEU A 25 -20.75 9.05 19.72
CA LEU A 25 -21.19 7.75 19.23
C LEU A 25 -22.44 7.31 19.99
N THR A 26 -23.41 6.74 19.28
CA THR A 26 -24.48 6.01 19.98
C THR A 26 -23.93 4.70 20.55
N LEU A 27 -24.63 4.13 21.53
CA LEU A 27 -24.19 2.89 22.17
C LEU A 27 -23.99 1.74 21.15
N ASP A 28 -24.89 1.63 20.17
CA ASP A 28 -24.81 0.61 19.12
C ASP A 28 -23.65 0.87 18.14
N GLU A 29 -23.42 2.13 17.78
CA GLU A 29 -22.27 2.51 16.94
C GLU A 29 -20.94 2.24 17.65
N CYS A 30 -20.91 2.47 18.96
CA CYS A 30 -19.76 2.22 19.79
C CYS A 30 -19.44 0.73 19.87
N ARG A 31 -20.45 -0.14 20.07
CA ARG A 31 -20.25 -1.59 20.04
C ARG A 31 -19.74 -2.06 18.69
N LYS A 32 -20.28 -1.54 17.58
CA LYS A 32 -19.79 -1.83 16.23
C LYS A 32 -18.34 -1.37 16.04
N LEU A 33 -17.99 -0.20 16.57
CA LEU A 33 -16.62 0.31 16.53
C LEU A 33 -15.65 -0.60 17.28
N ILE A 34 -15.98 -0.98 18.51
CA ILE A 34 -15.16 -1.89 19.31
C ILE A 34 -15.05 -3.26 18.63
N ALA A 35 -16.18 -3.82 18.18
CA ALA A 35 -16.21 -5.07 17.42
C ALA A 35 -15.27 -5.01 16.22
N ALA A 36 -15.34 -3.94 15.43
CA ALA A 36 -14.45 -3.72 14.29
C ALA A 36 -12.98 -3.56 14.72
N ALA A 37 -12.73 -2.91 15.85
CA ALA A 37 -11.39 -2.63 16.37
C ALA A 37 -10.67 -3.88 16.89
N HIS A 38 -11.38 -4.96 17.22
CA HIS A 38 -10.76 -6.26 17.54
C HIS A 38 -10.14 -6.96 16.32
N PHE A 39 -10.56 -6.61 15.10
CA PHE A 39 -10.00 -7.23 13.90
C PHE A 39 -8.79 -6.45 13.41
N THR A 40 -7.78 -7.16 12.91
CA THR A 40 -6.55 -6.58 12.35
C THR A 40 -6.59 -6.43 10.83
N ASN A 41 -7.66 -6.89 10.18
CA ASN A 41 -7.79 -6.86 8.71
C ASN A 41 -8.02 -5.43 8.21
N PHE A 42 -7.51 -5.11 7.02
CA PHE A 42 -7.74 -3.79 6.44
C PHE A 42 -9.23 -3.54 6.15
N GLU A 43 -9.96 -4.55 5.67
CA GLU A 43 -11.39 -4.47 5.37
C GLU A 43 -12.29 -4.66 6.61
N LEU A 44 -13.54 -4.19 6.52
CA LEU A 44 -14.53 -4.45 7.56
C LEU A 44 -14.95 -5.94 7.49
N PRO A 45 -14.81 -6.69 8.58
CA PRO A 45 -15.00 -8.14 8.55
C PRO A 45 -16.49 -8.50 8.44
N ASN A 46 -16.80 -9.50 7.60
CA ASN A 46 -18.16 -10.03 7.45
C ASN A 46 -18.74 -10.60 8.76
N ALA A 47 -17.87 -10.95 9.72
CA ALA A 47 -18.24 -11.47 11.05
C ALA A 47 -18.49 -10.35 12.10
N LEU A 48 -18.64 -9.09 11.69
CA LEU A 48 -18.86 -7.96 12.61
C LEU A 48 -20.07 -8.20 13.53
N SER A 49 -21.17 -8.70 12.98
CA SER A 49 -22.41 -8.95 13.73
C SER A 49 -22.23 -10.02 14.82
N GLU A 50 -21.38 -11.02 14.58
CA GLU A 50 -21.07 -12.04 15.59
C GLU A 50 -20.13 -11.49 16.68
N ALA A 51 -19.17 -10.64 16.29
CA ALA A 51 -18.29 -9.96 17.24
C ALA A 51 -19.04 -8.97 18.14
N GLU A 52 -20.03 -8.24 17.59
CA GLU A 52 -20.89 -7.34 18.35
C GLU A 52 -21.68 -8.06 19.46
N LEU A 53 -22.10 -9.31 19.22
CA LEU A 53 -22.79 -10.13 20.22
C LEU A 53 -21.91 -10.55 21.39
N ARG A 54 -20.58 -10.58 21.20
CA ARG A 54 -19.62 -10.94 22.24
C ARG A 54 -19.25 -9.75 23.14
N ILE A 55 -19.67 -8.54 22.77
CA ILE A 55 -19.44 -7.32 23.56
C ILE A 55 -20.51 -7.22 24.64
N SER A 56 -20.09 -6.88 25.86
CA SER A 56 -21.01 -6.68 26.98
C SER A 56 -22.03 -5.60 26.64
N LYS A 57 -23.31 -5.91 26.88
CA LYS A 57 -24.40 -4.96 26.65
C LYS A 57 -24.61 -4.00 27.82
N ASP A 58 -24.00 -4.30 28.96
CA ASP A 58 -24.27 -3.60 30.22
C ASP A 58 -23.32 -2.42 30.45
N LEU A 59 -22.26 -2.31 29.65
CA LEU A 59 -21.25 -1.25 29.78
C LEU A 59 -21.59 -0.03 28.92
N SER A 60 -21.24 1.15 29.43
CA SER A 60 -21.29 2.40 28.68
C SER A 60 -20.25 2.42 27.55
N CYS A 61 -20.46 3.26 26.54
CA CYS A 61 -19.51 3.39 25.44
C CYS A 61 -18.10 3.78 25.91
N PHE A 62 -18.02 4.69 26.88
CA PHE A 62 -16.74 5.12 27.44
C PHE A 62 -16.01 3.95 28.13
N GLU A 63 -16.70 3.17 28.96
CA GLU A 63 -16.12 1.99 29.61
C GLU A 63 -15.62 0.95 28.60
N LEU A 64 -16.38 0.73 27.52
CA LEU A 64 -15.98 -0.18 26.43
C LEU A 64 -14.69 0.31 25.74
N LEU A 65 -14.61 1.60 25.44
CA LEU A 65 -13.44 2.23 24.82
C LEU A 65 -12.20 2.18 25.71
N VAL A 66 -12.36 2.46 27.01
CA VAL A 66 -11.29 2.37 28.00
C VAL A 66 -10.83 0.93 28.20
N HIS A 67 -11.77 -0.03 28.27
CA HIS A 67 -11.46 -1.46 28.36
C HIS A 67 -10.63 -1.91 27.15
N TRP A 68 -11.05 -1.55 25.94
CA TRP A 68 -10.32 -1.87 24.73
C TRP A 68 -8.91 -1.26 24.73
N ASN A 69 -8.76 0.00 25.13
CA ASN A 69 -7.47 0.70 25.18
C ASN A 69 -6.52 0.14 26.26
N SER A 70 -7.05 -0.48 27.31
CA SER A 70 -6.26 -1.02 28.43
C SER A 70 -5.95 -2.53 28.32
N SER A 71 -6.68 -3.26 27.48
CA SER A 71 -6.58 -4.71 27.37
C SER A 71 -5.40 -5.17 26.49
N PRO A 72 -4.50 -6.03 27.00
CA PRO A 72 -3.37 -6.54 26.21
C PRO A 72 -3.87 -7.45 25.08
N GLY A 73 -3.39 -7.21 23.86
CA GLY A 73 -3.82 -7.95 22.66
C GLY A 73 -5.01 -7.33 21.93
N GLU A 74 -5.65 -6.32 22.51
CA GLU A 74 -6.70 -5.51 21.89
C GLU A 74 -6.14 -4.15 21.47
N GLY A 75 -6.50 -3.09 22.18
CA GLY A 75 -6.09 -1.71 21.94
C GLY A 75 -4.85 -1.26 22.71
N LYS A 76 -4.36 -2.02 23.70
CA LYS A 76 -3.19 -1.61 24.48
C LYS A 76 -1.94 -1.48 23.61
N GLY A 77 -1.41 -0.26 23.51
CA GLY A 77 -0.26 0.08 22.66
C GLY A 77 -0.58 0.10 21.17
N ARG A 78 -1.87 0.20 20.79
CA ARG A 78 -2.29 0.44 19.41
C ARG A 78 -2.37 1.93 19.13
N SER A 79 -2.08 2.29 17.89
CA SER A 79 -2.17 3.69 17.44
C SER A 79 -3.62 4.12 17.35
N HIS A 80 -3.87 5.41 17.56
CA HIS A 80 -5.14 6.08 17.26
C HIS A 80 -5.67 5.81 15.84
N GLU A 81 -4.77 5.47 14.91
CA GLU A 81 -5.08 5.09 13.55
C GLU A 81 -6.05 3.89 13.46
N VAL A 82 -6.01 2.95 14.40
CA VAL A 82 -6.91 1.78 14.38
C VAL A 82 -8.36 2.22 14.56
N LEU A 83 -8.64 3.03 15.58
CA LEU A 83 -9.99 3.57 15.79
C LEU A 83 -10.38 4.54 14.67
N GLY A 84 -9.46 5.38 14.20
CA GLY A 84 -9.70 6.28 13.08
C GLY A 84 -10.08 5.54 11.80
N HIS A 85 -9.38 4.46 11.48
CA HIS A 85 -9.68 3.61 10.32
C HIS A 85 -11.05 2.95 10.44
N ARG A 86 -11.38 2.36 11.60
CA ARG A 86 -12.70 1.75 11.82
C ARG A 86 -13.84 2.75 11.80
N LEU A 87 -13.64 3.95 12.35
CA LEU A 87 -14.61 5.04 12.24
C LEU A 87 -14.91 5.39 10.79
N ARG A 88 -13.90 5.46 9.91
CA ARG A 88 -14.11 5.69 8.47
C ARG A 88 -14.92 4.55 7.82
N GLN A 89 -14.63 3.31 8.17
CA GLN A 89 -15.37 2.15 7.64
C GLN A 89 -16.83 2.13 8.09
N LEU A 90 -17.13 2.65 9.28
CA LEU A 90 -18.48 2.81 9.79
C LEU A 90 -19.16 4.10 9.29
N GLY A 91 -18.52 4.86 8.39
CA GLY A 91 -19.05 6.10 7.83
C GLY A 91 -18.93 7.33 8.73
N LYS A 92 -18.23 7.23 9.86
CA LYS A 92 -18.00 8.33 10.83
C LYS A 92 -16.75 9.14 10.46
N PHE A 93 -16.70 9.64 9.22
CA PHE A 93 -15.53 10.33 8.67
C PHE A 93 -15.11 11.57 9.46
N GLN A 94 -16.08 12.39 9.89
CA GLN A 94 -15.78 13.62 10.64
C GLN A 94 -15.12 13.31 12.00
N LEU A 95 -15.61 12.26 12.67
CA LEU A 95 -15.06 11.84 13.96
C LEU A 95 -13.67 11.22 13.81
N ALA A 96 -13.44 10.47 12.72
CA ALA A 96 -12.13 9.95 12.38
C ALA A 96 -11.11 11.06 12.04
N ASP A 97 -11.55 12.09 11.31
CA ASP A 97 -10.70 13.24 10.97
C ASP A 97 -10.36 14.09 12.20
N TRP A 98 -11.36 14.34 13.05
CA TRP A 98 -11.16 14.98 14.35
C TRP A 98 -10.14 14.24 15.20
N LEU A 99 -10.30 12.91 15.37
CA LEU A 99 -9.41 12.09 16.18
C LEU A 99 -7.96 12.17 15.68
N GLY A 100 -7.75 12.07 14.37
CA GLY A 100 -6.41 12.22 13.79
C GLY A 100 -5.81 13.60 14.07
N ARG A 101 -6.57 14.67 13.80
CA ARG A 101 -6.08 16.06 13.97
C ARG A 101 -5.77 16.40 15.42
N THR A 102 -6.64 16.01 16.36
CA THR A 102 -6.47 16.32 17.79
C THR A 102 -5.26 15.61 18.37
N VAL A 103 -5.07 14.33 18.05
CA VAL A 103 -3.91 13.55 18.51
C VAL A 103 -2.60 14.16 17.97
N PHE A 104 -2.56 14.53 16.68
CA PHE A 104 -1.37 15.18 16.11
C PHE A 104 -1.11 16.59 16.67
N GLN A 105 -2.16 17.37 16.96
CA GLN A 105 -2.02 18.67 17.59
C GLN A 105 -1.41 18.57 18.99
N LYS A 106 -1.86 17.59 19.79
CA LYS A 106 -1.31 17.31 21.12
C LYS A 106 0.21 17.04 21.04
N ILE A 107 0.62 16.19 20.10
CA ILE A 107 2.03 15.89 19.88
C ILE A 107 2.81 17.13 19.44
N GLY A 108 2.25 17.95 18.55
CA GLY A 108 2.88 19.20 18.12
C GLY A 108 3.14 20.13 19.29
N GLN A 109 2.16 20.29 20.18
CA GLN A 109 2.29 21.10 21.39
C GLN A 109 3.30 20.53 22.39
N ASP A 110 3.30 19.21 22.59
CA ASP A 110 4.25 18.55 23.50
C ASP A 110 5.68 18.64 22.95
N LEU A 111 5.87 18.53 21.64
CA LEU A 111 7.17 18.71 20.97
C LEU A 111 7.65 20.15 21.08
N GLU A 112 6.78 21.13 20.84
CA GLU A 112 7.09 22.56 20.99
C GLU A 112 7.51 22.87 22.43
N LYS A 113 6.77 22.36 23.41
CA LYS A 113 7.08 22.51 24.83
C LYS A 113 8.41 21.85 25.20
N ALA A 114 8.66 20.63 24.73
CA ALA A 114 9.92 19.93 24.97
C ALA A 114 11.12 20.66 24.35
N LEU A 115 10.93 21.27 23.18
CA LEU A 115 11.96 22.08 22.53
C LEU A 115 12.22 23.37 23.31
N ASP A 116 11.18 24.06 23.76
CA ASP A 116 11.29 25.28 24.57
C ASP A 116 11.96 25.00 25.93
N GLU A 117 11.59 23.92 26.62
CA GLU A 117 12.23 23.48 27.85
C GLU A 117 13.69 23.04 27.64
N GLY A 118 13.98 22.32 26.56
CA GLY A 118 15.34 21.93 26.16
C GLY A 118 16.23 23.14 25.84
N LEU A 119 15.68 24.14 25.16
CA LEU A 119 16.41 25.36 24.82
C LEU A 119 16.63 26.25 26.05
N LYS A 120 15.63 26.36 26.94
CA LYS A 120 15.72 27.10 28.22
C LYS A 120 16.67 26.47 29.22
N SER A 121 16.72 25.14 29.28
CA SER A 121 17.69 24.43 30.13
C SER A 121 19.11 24.57 29.60
N SER A 122 19.31 24.53 28.28
CA SER A 122 20.62 24.77 27.65
C SER A 122 21.13 26.21 27.81
N SER A 123 20.24 27.18 28.01
CA SER A 123 20.60 28.59 28.28
C SER A 123 20.77 28.92 29.77
N SER A 124 20.51 27.96 30.68
CA SER A 124 20.71 28.15 32.12
C SER A 124 22.10 27.72 32.61
N ASP A 125 22.85 26.96 31.81
CA ASP A 125 24.24 26.61 32.11
C ASP A 125 25.21 27.53 31.34
N THR A 126 25.59 28.63 32.03
CA THR A 126 26.64 29.60 31.68
C THR A 126 26.31 30.58 30.55
N PHE A 127 26.03 31.84 30.90
CA PHE A 127 26.87 32.99 30.50
C PHE A 127 26.57 34.19 31.41
N THR A 128 27.49 34.45 32.32
CA THR A 128 27.66 35.74 32.98
C THR A 128 27.68 36.82 31.91
N LEU A 129 26.81 37.82 32.07
CA LEU A 129 26.76 39.04 31.24
C LEU A 129 28.12 39.76 31.29
N GLU A 130 28.94 39.58 30.25
CA GLU A 130 29.97 40.53 29.87
C GLU A 130 29.45 41.40 28.70
N PRO A 131 29.82 42.68 28.65
CA PRO A 131 29.10 43.69 27.86
C PRO A 131 29.38 43.56 26.37
N LEU A 132 28.31 43.52 25.58
CA LEU A 132 28.18 44.08 24.23
C LEU A 132 29.42 43.89 23.33
N VAL A 133 29.68 42.65 22.93
CA VAL A 133 30.47 42.35 21.74
C VAL A 133 29.52 42.35 20.54
N GLU A 134 29.80 43.21 19.56
CA GLU A 134 29.12 43.24 18.27
C GLU A 134 28.93 41.82 17.73
N LEU A 135 27.67 41.43 17.51
CA LEU A 135 27.34 40.22 16.77
C LEU A 135 28.06 40.27 15.41
N PRO A 136 28.80 39.23 15.00
CA PRO A 136 29.19 39.13 13.60
C PRO A 136 27.89 39.08 12.79
N THR A 137 27.72 40.04 11.89
CA THR A 137 26.69 40.01 10.86
C THR A 137 26.81 38.69 10.12
N VAL A 138 25.93 37.74 10.45
CA VAL A 138 25.73 36.53 9.67
C VAL A 138 25.33 37.02 8.27
N PRO A 139 26.11 36.76 7.21
CA PRO A 139 25.70 37.13 5.88
C PRO A 139 24.38 36.39 5.61
N TYR A 140 23.37 37.17 5.24
CA TYR A 140 22.10 36.64 4.75
C TYR A 140 22.43 35.83 3.48
N GLU A 141 22.55 34.51 3.60
CA GLU A 141 22.67 33.61 2.46
C GLU A 141 21.38 33.74 1.64
N ASP A 142 21.51 34.26 0.42
CA ASP A 142 20.42 34.32 -0.53
C ASP A 142 19.87 32.89 -0.72
N PRO A 143 18.54 32.67 -0.64
CA PRO A 143 17.90 31.34 -0.74
C PRO A 143 18.00 30.72 -2.15
N THR A 144 18.89 31.25 -3.00
CA THR A 144 19.14 30.82 -4.38
C THR A 144 20.40 29.96 -4.51
N GLU A 145 21.17 29.76 -3.44
CA GLU A 145 22.31 28.84 -3.48
C GLU A 145 21.83 27.39 -3.35
N TRP A 146 21.84 26.69 -4.49
CA TRP A 146 21.58 25.26 -4.55
C TRP A 146 22.59 24.52 -3.68
N THR A 147 22.09 23.81 -2.67
CA THR A 147 22.98 23.06 -1.80
C THR A 147 23.50 21.82 -2.54
N PRO A 148 24.70 21.32 -2.20
CA PRO A 148 25.18 20.06 -2.75
C PRO A 148 24.23 18.89 -2.45
N MET A 149 23.43 18.98 -1.38
CA MET A 149 22.40 18.00 -1.05
C MET A 149 21.26 17.98 -2.09
N ASP A 150 20.83 19.15 -2.55
CA ASP A 150 19.81 19.25 -3.59
C ASP A 150 20.30 18.59 -4.89
N SER A 151 21.56 18.83 -5.25
CA SER A 151 22.17 18.22 -6.44
C SER A 151 22.20 16.69 -6.34
N ILE A 152 22.54 16.13 -5.17
CA ILE A 152 22.55 14.68 -4.94
C ILE A 152 21.13 14.12 -5.00
N LEU A 153 20.15 14.81 -4.42
CA LEU A 153 18.76 14.37 -4.41
C LEU A 153 18.18 14.33 -5.84
N PHE A 154 18.42 15.37 -6.63
CA PHE A 154 18.02 15.41 -8.04
C PHE A 154 18.69 14.34 -8.88
N ALA A 155 19.97 14.06 -8.64
CA ALA A 155 20.69 12.99 -9.32
C ALA A 155 20.05 11.62 -9.06
N ILE A 156 19.75 11.29 -7.80
CA ILE A 156 19.10 10.03 -7.42
C ILE A 156 17.71 9.93 -8.05
N LEU A 157 16.91 11.02 -7.97
CA LEU A 157 15.56 11.06 -8.50
C LEU A 157 15.55 10.87 -10.03
N SER A 158 16.51 11.47 -10.74
CA SER A 158 16.65 11.28 -12.19
C SER A 158 16.95 9.83 -12.58
N VAL A 159 17.83 9.14 -11.83
CA VAL A 159 18.18 7.73 -12.07
C VAL A 159 16.96 6.82 -11.85
N LEU A 160 16.19 7.07 -10.80
CA LEU A 160 14.96 6.31 -10.51
C LEU A 160 13.90 6.50 -11.60
N ILE A 161 13.75 7.72 -12.14
CA ILE A 161 12.82 7.98 -13.24
C ILE A 161 13.29 7.26 -14.51
N VAL A 162 14.57 7.36 -14.88
CA VAL A 162 15.10 6.72 -16.09
C VAL A 162 14.97 5.20 -16.01
N THR A 163 15.28 4.60 -14.86
CA THR A 163 15.16 3.15 -14.65
C THR A 163 13.71 2.69 -14.67
N SER A 164 12.79 3.40 -14.02
CA SER A 164 11.37 3.05 -14.02
C SER A 164 10.74 3.20 -15.41
N VAL A 165 11.01 4.29 -16.13
CA VAL A 165 10.53 4.48 -17.51
C VAL A 165 11.12 3.44 -18.45
N GLY A 166 12.42 3.15 -18.34
CA GLY A 166 13.08 2.10 -19.13
C GLY A 166 12.46 0.72 -18.90
N ALA A 167 12.22 0.34 -17.64
CA ALA A 167 11.55 -0.91 -17.30
C ALA A 167 10.12 -0.97 -17.86
N CYS A 168 9.35 0.12 -17.74
CA CYS A 168 8.01 0.23 -18.31
C CYS A 168 8.02 0.06 -19.83
N LEU A 169 8.95 0.71 -20.54
CA LEU A 169 9.08 0.58 -22.00
C LEU A 169 9.47 -0.84 -22.42
N ILE A 170 10.38 -1.50 -21.71
CA ILE A 170 10.78 -2.90 -21.98
C ILE A 170 9.60 -3.85 -21.76
N VAL A 171 8.83 -3.66 -20.68
CA VAL A 171 7.64 -4.47 -20.41
C VAL A 171 6.56 -4.23 -21.46
N CYS A 172 6.28 -2.98 -21.82
CA CYS A 172 5.34 -2.64 -22.88
C CYS A 172 5.76 -3.23 -24.23
N TYR A 173 7.03 -3.06 -24.62
CA TYR A 173 7.58 -3.59 -25.86
C TYR A 173 7.53 -5.13 -25.88
N SER A 174 7.90 -5.79 -24.79
CA SER A 174 7.84 -7.25 -24.70
C SER A 174 6.40 -7.76 -24.76
N ARG A 175 5.43 -7.09 -24.13
CA ARG A 175 4.00 -7.44 -24.21
C ARG A 175 3.43 -7.25 -25.62
N VAL A 176 3.78 -6.15 -26.30
CA VAL A 176 3.37 -5.91 -27.70
C VAL A 176 4.02 -6.93 -28.64
N ARG A 177 5.32 -7.20 -28.48
CA ARG A 177 6.04 -8.22 -29.26
C ARG A 177 5.46 -9.61 -29.03
N GLN A 178 5.09 -9.97 -27.81
CA GLN A 178 4.41 -11.23 -27.51
C GLN A 178 3.03 -11.32 -28.18
N ARG A 179 2.26 -10.22 -28.23
CA ARG A 179 0.98 -10.18 -28.96
C ARG A 179 1.16 -10.34 -30.46
N LEU A 180 2.17 -9.71 -31.05
CA LEU A 180 2.50 -9.87 -32.47
C LEU A 180 2.99 -11.28 -32.79
N ARG A 181 3.82 -11.88 -31.93
CA ARG A 181 4.32 -13.25 -32.10
C ARG A 181 3.24 -14.31 -31.94
N LYS A 182 2.21 -14.10 -31.11
CA LYS A 182 1.03 -14.98 -31.03
C LYS A 182 0.09 -14.88 -32.24
N ARG A 183 0.17 -13.82 -33.05
CA ARG A 183 -0.72 -13.60 -34.20
C ARG A 183 -0.22 -14.21 -35.51
N SER A 184 0.98 -14.79 -35.54
CA SER A 184 1.45 -15.60 -36.68
C SER A 184 1.81 -17.00 -36.18
N PRO A 185 0.88 -17.94 -36.38
CA PRO A 185 1.21 -19.09 -37.20
C PRO A 185 0.14 -19.37 -38.27
N ASN A 186 0.60 -19.78 -39.45
CA ASN A 186 -0.15 -20.35 -40.59
C ASN A 186 -0.88 -19.41 -41.57
N ILE A 187 -0.15 -18.62 -42.35
CA ILE A 187 -0.57 -18.27 -43.72
C ILE A 187 0.67 -18.16 -44.61
N TYR A 188 1.23 -19.29 -45.05
CA TYR A 188 1.91 -19.50 -46.35
C TYR A 188 2.01 -21.01 -46.60
N ARG A 189 0.85 -21.65 -46.77
CA ARG A 189 0.71 -22.97 -47.42
C ARG A 189 -0.70 -23.09 -47.97
N ARG A 190 -0.95 -22.39 -49.09
CA ARG A 190 -1.98 -22.65 -50.12
C ARG A 190 -2.16 -21.39 -50.96
N VAL A 191 -1.36 -21.24 -52.01
CA VAL A 191 -1.82 -20.91 -53.36
C VAL A 191 -0.73 -21.51 -54.23
N ASP A 192 -1.03 -22.61 -54.90
CA ASP A 192 -0.44 -23.03 -56.18
C ASP A 192 -1.12 -24.36 -56.54
N LEU A 193 -2.29 -24.22 -57.16
CA LEU A 193 -2.90 -25.24 -58.01
C LEU A 193 -4.06 -24.58 -58.76
N SER A 194 -3.73 -23.97 -59.90
CA SER A 194 -4.48 -24.08 -61.17
C SER A 194 -3.81 -23.13 -62.16
N ASP A 195 -3.04 -23.66 -63.10
CA ASP A 195 -3.45 -23.59 -64.50
C ASP A 195 -2.49 -24.39 -65.40
N ASN A 196 -3.10 -25.27 -66.16
CA ASN A 196 -2.50 -26.07 -67.22
C ASN A 196 -2.53 -25.23 -68.51
N SER A 197 -1.38 -24.75 -68.99
CA SER A 197 -1.19 -24.48 -70.42
C SER A 197 0.30 -24.47 -70.82
N SER A 198 0.68 -25.53 -71.54
CA SER A 198 1.54 -25.50 -72.73
C SER A 198 2.91 -24.80 -72.64
N SER A 199 3.98 -25.58 -72.52
CA SER A 199 5.12 -25.70 -73.48
C SER A 199 6.35 -26.29 -72.78
N GLU A 200 6.99 -27.26 -73.43
CA GLU A 200 8.44 -27.64 -73.39
C GLU A 200 9.16 -27.67 -72.02
N SER A 201 9.91 -28.68 -71.58
CA SER A 201 10.61 -29.82 -72.19
C SER A 201 11.43 -30.48 -71.05
N GLU A 202 11.56 -31.83 -71.05
CA GLU A 202 12.62 -32.63 -70.37
C GLU A 202 12.68 -32.54 -68.81
N GLU A 203 12.95 -33.55 -67.98
CA GLU A 203 13.65 -34.82 -68.10
C GLU A 203 13.31 -35.68 -66.84
N LYS A 204 12.85 -36.92 -67.05
CA LYS A 204 13.21 -38.17 -66.34
C LYS A 204 13.72 -38.11 -64.88
N PHE A 205 12.96 -38.69 -63.93
CA PHE A 205 13.40 -39.86 -63.12
C PHE A 205 12.24 -40.44 -62.27
N ASP A 206 11.86 -41.68 -62.53
CA ASP A 206 11.00 -42.54 -61.70
C ASP A 206 11.76 -43.05 -60.47
N VAL A 207 11.05 -43.40 -59.38
CA VAL A 207 11.16 -44.69 -58.66
C VAL A 207 10.07 -44.74 -57.58
N ARG A 208 9.06 -45.59 -57.83
CA ARG A 208 8.51 -46.64 -56.94
C ARG A 208 8.37 -46.32 -55.46
N ASP A 209 7.14 -46.40 -54.96
CA ASP A 209 6.63 -47.50 -54.12
C ASP A 209 6.43 -46.92 -52.70
N ILE A 210 5.42 -47.22 -51.90
CA ILE A 210 4.43 -48.29 -51.90
C ILE A 210 3.32 -47.83 -50.93
N SER A 211 2.10 -47.91 -51.45
CA SER A 211 0.93 -48.52 -50.81
C SER A 211 0.28 -47.94 -49.55
N MET A 212 -1.02 -47.76 -49.73
CA MET A 212 -2.11 -48.35 -48.94
C MET A 212 -2.25 -47.89 -47.48
N TYR A 213 -3.26 -47.08 -47.18
CA TYR A 213 -4.69 -47.41 -47.03
C TYR A 213 -5.06 -47.89 -45.63
N SER A 214 -6.26 -47.40 -45.26
CA SER A 214 -7.17 -47.92 -44.25
C SER A 214 -6.87 -47.47 -42.83
N GLU A 215 -7.70 -46.58 -42.27
CA GLU A 215 -9.01 -46.85 -41.62
C GLU A 215 -8.80 -47.06 -40.11
N SER A 216 -9.68 -46.69 -39.20
CA SER A 216 -10.87 -45.85 -39.19
C SER A 216 -11.31 -45.76 -37.71
N THR A 217 -11.74 -44.57 -37.29
CA THR A 217 -12.86 -44.32 -36.34
C THR A 217 -12.81 -44.77 -34.85
N PRO A 218 -13.62 -44.11 -33.97
CA PRO A 218 -13.22 -43.74 -32.61
C PRO A 218 -14.20 -44.16 -31.49
N ILE A 219 -14.11 -43.46 -30.33
CA ILE A 219 -15.08 -43.22 -29.23
C ILE A 219 -15.32 -44.39 -28.23
N TYR A 220 -15.52 -44.28 -26.90
CA TYR A 220 -16.09 -43.25 -26.00
C TYR A 220 -15.62 -43.36 -24.52
N LEU A 221 -15.84 -42.25 -23.81
CA LEU A 221 -15.80 -41.93 -22.36
C LEU A 221 -16.18 -43.03 -21.34
N LYS A 222 -15.57 -42.94 -20.13
CA LYS A 222 -16.20 -43.36 -18.87
C LYS A 222 -15.75 -42.50 -17.68
N SER A 223 -16.73 -41.94 -16.97
CA SER A 223 -16.58 -41.31 -15.64
C SER A 223 -16.71 -42.37 -14.55
N GLU A 224 -16.00 -42.24 -13.44
CA GLU A 224 -16.28 -43.00 -12.22
C GLU A 224 -16.05 -42.13 -10.96
N LYS A 225 -17.08 -42.08 -10.10
CA LYS A 225 -17.07 -41.57 -8.72
C LYS A 225 -17.03 -42.78 -7.78
N ALA A 226 -16.23 -42.72 -6.73
CA ALA A 226 -16.36 -43.47 -5.47
C ALA A 226 -15.83 -42.56 -4.36
N SER A 227 -16.69 -42.10 -3.46
CA SER A 227 -17.00 -42.66 -2.12
C SER A 227 -15.95 -42.32 -1.06
#